data_AF-A0A849DSZ1-F1
#
_entry.id   AF-A0A849DSZ1-F1
#
_cell.length_a   1.000
_cell.length_b   1.000
_cell.length_c   1.000
_cell.angle_alpha   90.00
_cell.angle_beta   90.00
_cell.angle_gamma   90.00
#
_symmetry.space_group_name_H-M   'P 1'
#
loop_
_entity.id
_entity.type
_entity.pdbx_description
1 polymer ?
#
loop_
_entity_poly.entity_id
_entity_poly.type
_entity_poly.pdbx_seq_one_letter_code
_entity_poly.pdbx_strand_id
1 'polypeptide(L)'
;MTRDPAAIRSAGTIRIRPRGVRRPSDDGLASIWMLGIGLSVVSFGASAIVASGVLVARQQARTAADLGALAGAARLAEGEVRACAHAGSIVEANAARLVRCSSDGLDLIIAVRTEASGIEIGAETTARAGPIRGR
;
A
#
# COMPACT_ATOMS: atom_id res chain seq x y z
N MET A 1 79.33 -5.51 -70.41
CA MET A 1 79.49 -5.10 -68.99
C MET A 1 78.40 -4.08 -68.70
N THR A 2 77.31 -4.58 -68.12
CA THR A 2 75.99 -3.96 -67.98
C THR A 2 75.85 -3.24 -66.65
N ARG A 3 75.19 -2.08 -66.60
CA ARG A 3 74.43 -1.65 -65.42
C ARG A 3 73.33 -0.67 -65.81
N ASP A 4 72.12 -1.12 -65.56
CA ASP A 4 70.81 -0.57 -65.92
C ASP A 4 70.29 0.28 -64.75
N PRO A 5 69.91 1.57 -64.93
CA PRO A 5 69.47 2.43 -63.84
C PRO A 5 67.93 2.49 -63.78
N ALA A 6 67.29 1.36 -63.46
CA ALA A 6 65.83 1.31 -63.30
C ALA A 6 65.44 0.48 -62.07
N ALA A 7 65.90 0.86 -60.89
CA ALA A 7 65.57 0.15 -59.65
C ALA A 7 65.54 1.06 -58.43
N ILE A 8 64.65 2.05 -58.39
CA ILE A 8 64.33 2.67 -57.10
C ILE A 8 62.85 3.07 -56.99
N ARG A 9 62.20 2.37 -56.07
CA ARG A 9 61.16 2.87 -55.16
C ARG A 9 59.72 2.78 -55.67
N SER A 10 59.20 1.55 -55.76
CA SER A 10 57.79 1.29 -55.50
C SER A 10 57.50 1.55 -54.02
N ALA A 11 57.09 2.77 -53.69
CA ALA A 11 56.54 3.08 -52.38
C ALA A 11 55.19 2.34 -52.25
N GLY A 12 55.24 1.13 -51.69
CA GLY A 12 54.05 0.38 -51.33
C GLY A 12 53.20 1.20 -50.36
N THR A 13 52.01 1.61 -50.80
CA THR A 13 51.05 2.28 -49.93
C THR A 13 50.64 1.31 -48.82
N ILE A 14 51.11 1.54 -47.60
CA ILE A 14 50.64 0.83 -46.41
C ILE A 14 49.18 1.21 -46.21
N ARG A 15 48.26 0.33 -46.61
CA ARG A 15 46.82 0.50 -46.39
C ARG A 15 46.53 0.15 -44.93
N ILE A 16 46.49 1.15 -44.06
CA ILE A 16 46.03 0.97 -42.68
C ILE A 16 44.53 0.67 -42.74
N ARG A 17 44.16 -0.60 -42.51
CA ARG A 17 42.76 -0.98 -42.34
C ARG A 17 42.25 -0.35 -41.04
N PRO A 18 41.14 0.42 -41.03
CA PRO A 18 40.56 0.88 -39.78
C PRO A 18 40.17 -0.35 -38.97
N ARG A 19 40.71 -0.47 -37.75
CA ARG A 19 40.22 -1.45 -36.79
C ARG A 19 38.78 -1.05 -36.48
N GLY A 20 37.82 -1.84 -36.95
CA GLY A 20 36.42 -1.65 -36.63
C GLY A 20 36.25 -1.65 -35.12
N VAL A 21 35.80 -0.54 -34.55
CA VAL A 21 35.32 -0.49 -33.17
C VAL A 21 34.06 -1.33 -33.15
N ARG A 22 34.13 -2.54 -32.58
CA ARG A 22 32.93 -3.27 -32.19
C ARG A 22 32.23 -2.41 -31.14
N ARG A 23 31.07 -1.86 -31.47
CA ARG A 23 30.19 -1.29 -30.45
C ARG A 23 29.80 -2.44 -29.51
N PRO A 24 29.86 -2.26 -28.19
CA PRO A 24 29.28 -3.23 -27.27
C PRO A 24 27.83 -3.48 -27.70
N SER A 25 27.41 -4.74 -27.79
CA SER A 25 26.02 -5.07 -28.07
C SER A 25 25.20 -4.69 -26.84
N ASP A 26 24.51 -3.54 -26.93
CA ASP A 26 23.66 -2.98 -25.87
C ASP A 26 22.38 -3.81 -25.64
N ASP A 27 22.13 -4.82 -26.48
CA ASP A 27 20.98 -5.74 -26.40
C ASP A 27 20.96 -6.53 -25.08
N GLY A 28 22.14 -6.89 -24.58
CA GLY A 28 22.31 -7.55 -23.29
C GLY A 28 22.02 -6.62 -22.10
N LEU A 29 22.45 -5.35 -22.17
CA LEU A 29 22.18 -4.39 -21.11
C LEU A 29 20.69 -4.01 -21.08
N ALA A 30 20.07 -3.76 -22.23
CA ALA A 30 18.65 -3.41 -22.30
C ALA A 30 17.76 -4.50 -21.72
N SER A 31 18.06 -5.78 -22.00
CA SER A 31 17.31 -6.91 -21.45
C SER A 31 17.51 -7.07 -19.94
N ILE A 32 18.72 -6.87 -19.41
CA ILE A 32 18.99 -6.89 -17.97
C ILE A 32 18.24 -5.76 -17.24
N TRP A 33 18.24 -4.54 -17.80
CA TRP A 33 17.52 -3.41 -17.22
C TRP A 33 16.01 -3.64 -17.22
N MET A 34 15.45 -4.14 -18.33
CA MET A 34 14.02 -4.48 -18.40
C MET A 34 13.63 -5.56 -17.39
N LEU A 35 14.47 -6.59 -17.23
CA LEU A 35 14.25 -7.63 -16.22
C LEU A 35 14.31 -7.05 -14.80
N GLY A 36 15.30 -6.19 -14.51
CA GLY A 36 15.47 -5.56 -13.21
C GLY A 36 14.30 -4.63 -12.85
N ILE A 37 13.85 -3.80 -13.80
CA ILE A 37 12.68 -2.92 -13.61
C ILE A 37 11.42 -3.76 -13.43
N GLY A 38 11.21 -4.77 -14.28
CA GLY A 38 10.06 -5.67 -14.19
C GLY A 38 9.99 -6.38 -12.84
N LEU A 39 11.10 -6.98 -12.39
CA LEU A 39 11.18 -7.64 -11.09
C LEU A 39 10.97 -6.66 -9.94
N SER A 40 11.50 -5.45 -10.05
CA SER A 40 11.30 -4.40 -9.04
C SER A 40 9.82 -4.03 -8.94
N VAL A 41 9.15 -3.76 -10.06
CA VAL A 41 7.71 -3.43 -10.10
C VAL A 41 6.88 -4.57 -9.52
N VAL A 42 7.15 -5.83 -9.89
CA VAL A 42 6.45 -7.00 -9.35
C VAL A 42 6.69 -7.14 -7.84
N SER A 43 7.92 -6.95 -7.38
CA SER A 43 8.26 -7.06 -5.95
C SER A 43 7.58 -5.98 -5.11
N PHE A 44 7.58 -4.72 -5.59
CA PHE A 44 6.86 -3.62 -4.95
C PHE A 44 5.35 -3.80 -5.01
N GLY A 45 4.81 -4.29 -6.13
CA GLY A 45 3.39 -4.61 -6.24
C GLY A 45 2.96 -5.70 -5.26
N ALA A 46 3.74 -6.78 -5.16
CA ALA A 46 3.48 -7.88 -4.22
C ALA A 46 3.54 -7.41 -2.77
N SER A 47 4.54 -6.59 -2.39
CA SER A 47 4.64 -6.06 -1.04
C SER A 47 3.49 -5.10 -0.70
N ALA A 48 3.03 -4.29 -1.65
CA ALA A 48 1.87 -3.42 -1.49
C ALA A 48 0.57 -4.22 -1.27
N ILE A 49 0.37 -5.34 -1.99
CA ILE A 49 -0.78 -6.22 -1.80
C ILE A 49 -0.79 -6.77 -0.37
N VAL A 50 0.36 -7.25 0.13
CA VAL A 50 0.47 -7.75 1.51
C VAL A 50 0.20 -6.65 2.54
N ALA A 51 0.66 -5.42 2.31
CA ALA A 51 0.43 -4.28 3.20
C ALA A 51 -1.04 -3.81 3.26
N SER A 52 -1.85 -4.10 2.24
CA SER A 52 -3.24 -3.64 2.15
C SER A 52 -4.11 -4.11 3.31
N GLY A 53 -3.85 -5.31 3.87
CA GLY A 53 -4.61 -5.85 5.00
C GLY A 53 -4.58 -4.96 6.25
N VAL A 54 -3.46 -4.26 6.49
CA VAL A 54 -3.30 -3.35 7.64
C VAL A 54 -4.19 -2.12 7.51
N LEU A 55 -4.33 -1.58 6.29
CA LEU A 55 -5.17 -0.42 6.02
C LEU A 55 -6.65 -0.76 6.15
N VAL A 56 -7.05 -1.92 5.63
CA VAL A 56 -8.43 -2.41 5.73
C VAL A 56 -8.84 -2.58 7.19
N ALA A 57 -7.98 -3.19 8.02
CA ALA A 57 -8.25 -3.36 9.45
C ALA A 57 -8.48 -2.01 10.16
N ARG A 58 -7.67 -0.99 9.86
CA ARG A 58 -7.84 0.35 10.46
C ARG A 58 -9.13 1.03 10.02
N GLN A 59 -9.46 0.96 8.74
CA GLN A 59 -10.67 1.58 8.21
C GLN A 59 -11.92 0.90 8.80
N GLN A 60 -11.87 -0.42 8.94
CA GLN A 60 -12.93 -1.20 9.53
C GLN A 60 -13.18 -0.83 11.00
N ALA A 61 -12.12 -0.59 11.79
CA ALA A 61 -12.26 -0.12 13.18
C ALA A 61 -13.00 1.23 13.27
N ARG A 62 -12.66 2.17 12.37
CA ARG A 62 -13.31 3.48 12.30
C ARG A 62 -14.78 3.35 11.94
N THR A 63 -15.08 2.58 10.89
CA THR A 63 -16.46 2.36 10.44
C THR A 63 -17.31 1.67 11.50
N ALA A 64 -16.76 0.67 12.19
CA ALA A 64 -17.44 -0.01 13.30
C ALA A 64 -17.78 0.97 14.44
N ALA A 65 -16.83 1.82 14.83
CA ALA A 65 -17.01 2.81 15.89
C ALA A 65 -18.09 3.85 15.52
N ASP A 66 -18.02 4.42 14.31
CA ASP A 66 -18.94 5.47 13.89
C ASP A 66 -20.38 4.94 13.73
N LEU A 67 -20.55 3.77 13.10
CA LEU A 67 -21.88 3.14 12.94
C LEU A 67 -22.45 2.67 14.27
N GLY A 68 -21.62 2.08 15.14
CA GLY A 68 -22.02 1.67 16.48
C GLY A 68 -22.48 2.86 17.33
N ALA A 69 -21.74 3.96 17.29
CA ALA A 69 -22.07 5.18 18.03
C ALA A 69 -23.41 5.76 17.57
N LEU A 70 -23.64 5.89 16.25
CA LEU A 70 -24.89 6.41 15.70
C LEU A 70 -26.09 5.49 16.02
N ALA A 71 -25.93 4.17 15.87
CA ALA A 71 -26.99 3.21 16.14
C ALA A 71 -27.38 3.19 17.62
N GLY A 72 -26.40 3.27 18.53
CA GLY A 72 -26.65 3.36 19.95
C GLY A 72 -27.24 4.71 20.36
N ALA A 73 -26.74 5.82 19.81
CA ALA A 73 -27.26 7.17 20.10
C ALA A 73 -28.75 7.30 19.75
N ALA A 74 -29.19 6.68 18.64
CA ALA A 74 -30.61 6.64 18.26
C ALA A 74 -31.51 5.94 19.30
N ARG A 75 -30.95 5.10 20.17
CA ARG A 75 -31.65 4.34 21.22
C ARG A 75 -31.39 4.86 22.62
N LEU A 76 -30.64 5.96 22.76
CA LEU A 76 -30.25 6.49 24.06
C LEU A 76 -31.44 6.93 24.92
N ALA A 77 -32.52 7.39 24.27
CA ALA A 77 -33.79 7.72 24.93
C ALA A 77 -34.49 6.50 25.58
N GLU A 78 -34.18 5.28 25.13
CA GLU A 78 -34.68 4.03 25.71
C GLU A 78 -33.84 3.53 26.90
N GLY A 79 -32.73 4.22 27.20
CA GLY A 79 -31.79 3.90 28.27
C GLY A 79 -30.43 3.40 27.78
N GLU A 80 -29.39 3.67 28.57
CA GLU A 80 -27.99 3.36 28.24
C GLU A 80 -27.76 1.88 27.97
N VAL A 81 -28.39 0.98 28.74
CA VAL A 81 -28.24 -0.47 28.56
C VAL A 81 -28.71 -0.92 27.17
N ARG A 82 -29.85 -0.41 26.70
CA ARG A 82 -30.37 -0.74 25.36
C ARG A 82 -29.54 -0.10 24.26
N ALA A 83 -29.11 1.14 24.45
CA ALA A 83 -28.21 1.83 23.54
C ALA A 83 -26.88 1.07 23.35
N CYS A 84 -26.26 0.65 24.44
CA CYS A 84 -25.01 -0.11 24.41
C CYS A 84 -25.19 -1.52 23.83
N ALA A 85 -26.29 -2.21 24.13
CA ALA A 85 -26.59 -3.50 23.52
C ALA A 85 -26.75 -3.38 21.99
N HIS A 86 -27.44 -2.33 21.53
CA HIS A 86 -27.63 -2.11 20.10
C HIS A 86 -26.34 -1.69 19.40
N ALA A 87 -25.56 -0.78 19.99
CA ALA A 87 -24.23 -0.43 19.52
C ALA A 87 -23.32 -1.66 19.40
N GLY A 88 -23.33 -2.54 20.41
CA GLY A 88 -22.57 -3.79 20.42
C GLY A 88 -22.90 -4.69 19.22
N SER A 89 -24.18 -4.87 18.91
CA SER A 89 -24.59 -5.68 17.75
C SER A 89 -24.08 -5.15 16.40
N ILE A 90 -24.01 -3.82 16.25
CA ILE A 90 -23.47 -3.18 15.04
C ILE A 90 -21.95 -3.30 14.99
N VAL A 91 -21.28 -3.16 16.13
CA VAL A 91 -19.82 -3.30 16.24
C VAL A 91 -19.38 -4.73 15.89
N GLU A 92 -20.07 -5.74 16.42
CA GLU A 92 -19.81 -7.16 16.11
C GLU A 92 -20.05 -7.47 14.62
N ALA A 93 -21.12 -6.93 14.03
CA ALA A 93 -21.40 -7.08 12.60
C ALA A 93 -20.32 -6.47 11.69
N ASN A 94 -19.47 -5.58 12.24
CA ASN A 94 -18.34 -4.96 11.54
C ASN A 94 -16.98 -5.60 11.90
N ALA A 95 -16.96 -6.82 12.46
CA ALA A 95 -15.75 -7.52 12.90
C ALA A 95 -14.90 -6.71 13.90
N ALA A 96 -15.59 -6.10 14.85
CA ALA A 96 -14.97 -5.44 15.99
C ALA A 96 -15.65 -5.88 17.29
N ARG A 97 -14.96 -5.69 18.40
CA ARG A 97 -15.44 -5.90 19.76
C ARG A 97 -15.67 -4.56 20.44
N LEU A 98 -16.82 -4.43 21.11
CA LEU A 98 -17.10 -3.28 21.97
C LEU A 98 -16.31 -3.42 23.28
N VAL A 99 -15.39 -2.49 23.53
CA VAL A 99 -14.52 -2.47 24.72
C VAL A 99 -15.13 -1.63 25.83
N ARG A 100 -15.74 -0.49 25.45
CA ARG A 100 -16.39 0.42 26.38
C ARG A 100 -17.62 1.04 25.73
N CYS A 101 -18.64 1.27 26.53
CA CYS A 101 -19.81 2.04 26.14
C CYS A 101 -20.25 2.85 27.35
N SER A 102 -20.45 4.15 27.16
CA SER A 102 -20.92 5.05 28.21
C SER A 102 -21.71 6.20 27.63
N SER A 103 -22.70 6.68 28.36
CA SER A 103 -23.44 7.90 28.01
C SER A 103 -22.89 9.15 28.71
N ASP A 104 -22.88 10.27 27.99
CA ASP A 104 -22.62 11.63 28.50
C ASP A 104 -23.80 12.53 28.09
N GLY A 105 -24.81 12.61 28.95
CA GLY A 105 -26.08 13.26 28.64
C GLY A 105 -26.83 12.55 27.52
N LEU A 106 -26.94 13.20 26.35
CA LEU A 106 -27.53 12.63 25.13
C LEU A 106 -26.48 12.19 24.11
N ASP A 107 -25.21 12.19 24.49
CA ASP A 107 -24.13 11.70 23.64
C ASP A 107 -23.71 10.30 24.10
N LEU A 108 -23.66 9.36 23.17
CA LEU A 108 -23.11 8.03 23.40
C LEU A 108 -21.64 8.00 22.97
N ILE A 109 -20.77 7.55 23.88
CA ILE A 109 -19.34 7.37 23.64
C ILE A 109 -19.04 5.88 23.69
N ILE A 110 -18.49 5.35 22.60
CA ILE A 110 -18.08 3.95 22.52
C ILE A 110 -16.60 3.82 22.17
N ALA A 111 -15.98 2.75 22.65
CA ALA A 111 -14.64 2.33 22.28
C ALA A 111 -14.69 0.92 21.72
N VAL A 112 -14.07 0.70 20.57
CA VAL A 112 -14.07 -0.58 19.86
C VAL A 112 -12.66 -1.02 19.51
N ARG A 113 -12.47 -2.31 19.32
CA ARG A 113 -11.22 -2.91 18.84
C ARG A 113 -11.52 -3.92 17.74
N THR A 114 -10.79 -3.86 16.63
CA THR A 114 -10.99 -4.79 15.51
C THR A 114 -10.48 -6.17 15.82
N GLU A 115 -11.17 -7.18 15.28
CA GLU A 115 -10.78 -8.57 15.37
C GLU A 115 -10.62 -9.15 13.96
N ALA A 116 -9.59 -9.96 13.75
CA ALA A 116 -9.53 -10.83 12.59
C ALA A 116 -9.32 -12.26 13.05
N SER A 117 -10.19 -13.17 12.61
CA SER A 117 -10.18 -14.58 13.00
C SER A 117 -10.19 -14.79 14.53
N GLY A 118 -10.90 -13.93 15.27
CA GLY A 118 -11.00 -13.99 16.74
C GLY A 118 -9.76 -13.49 17.49
N ILE A 119 -8.77 -12.93 16.79
CA ILE A 119 -7.60 -12.29 17.38
C ILE A 119 -7.81 -10.78 17.30
N GLU A 120 -7.59 -10.07 18.40
CA GLU A 120 -7.62 -8.62 18.41
C GLU A 120 -6.45 -8.07 17.57
N ILE A 121 -6.77 -7.34 16.51
CA ILE A 121 -5.79 -6.73 15.62
C ILE A 121 -6.09 -5.25 15.54
N GLY A 122 -5.30 -4.44 16.23
CA GLY A 122 -5.36 -2.99 16.10
C GLY A 122 -5.44 -2.24 17.43
N ALA A 123 -5.41 -0.92 17.29
CA ALA A 123 -5.59 -0.01 18.43
C ALA A 123 -7.08 0.17 18.73
N GLU A 124 -7.36 0.47 19.99
CA GLU A 124 -8.68 0.91 20.42
C GLU A 124 -9.07 2.20 19.68
N THR A 125 -10.27 2.22 19.11
CA THR A 125 -10.82 3.35 18.36
C THR A 125 -12.08 3.83 19.06
N THR A 126 -12.17 5.13 19.30
CA THR A 126 -13.29 5.75 19.99
C THR A 126 -14.15 6.56 19.04
N ALA A 127 -15.47 6.54 19.27
CA ALA A 127 -16.44 7.36 18.55
C ALA A 127 -17.49 7.93 19.53
N ARG A 128 -17.98 9.13 19.23
CA ARG A 128 -19.04 9.82 19.98
C ARG A 128 -20.13 10.24 19.02
N ALA A 129 -21.39 9.99 19.39
CA ALA A 129 -22.55 10.42 18.62
C ALA A 129 -23.65 10.94 19.54
N GLY A 130 -24.37 11.98 19.10
CA GLY A 130 -25.50 12.55 19.82
C GLY A 130 -26.32 13.49 18.95
N PRO A 131 -27.42 14.05 19.47
CA PRO A 131 -28.37 14.81 18.68
C PRO A 131 -27.78 16.11 18.13
N ILE A 132 -28.21 16.51 16.94
CA ILE A 132 -27.90 17.84 16.42
C ILE A 132 -28.51 18.89 17.35
N ARG A 133 -27.67 19.77 17.89
CA ARG A 133 -28.16 20.91 18.68
C ARG A 133 -28.64 21.94 17.67
N GLY A 134 -29.96 22.04 17.48
CA GLY A 134 -30.57 23.10 16.68
C GLY A 134 -30.15 24.45 17.24
N ARG A 135 -29.68 25.35 16.36
CA ARG A 135 -29.41 26.75 16.68
C ARG A 135 -30.71 27.53 16.61
#